data_AF-A0A382B1L7-F1
#
_entry.id   AF-A0A382B1L7-F1
#
_cell.length_a   1.000
_cell.length_b   1.000
_cell.length_c   1.000
_cell.angle_alpha   90.00
_cell.angle_beta   90.00
_cell.angle_gamma   90.00
#
_symmetry.space_group_name_H-M   'P 1'
#
loop_
_entity.id
_entity.type
_entity.pdbx_description
1 polymer ?
#
loop_
_entity_poly.entity_id
_entity_poly.type
_entity_poly.pdbx_seq_one_letter_code
_entity_poly.pdbx_strand_id
1 'polypeptide(L)'
;MARTPSVQQDLSVDLRIALRYGMAHASYHAGRAGAVRLSAIRSKGWRTVFLMERWHFTSLVICLYLLLTLWIGLAANRGSSKSVQGFVAGDRDFGFLVFYFVTGASVYSAFAFLGGPGWAYGRGAAAFYILTYGALGMAPWYWIGPRVADLGRRLGFVTQAQLIIGRFPSRFLSVLIAILTLGAFIPYITLQMRGAGIVIEAVTEGHVPLALGAALAYGIVIIYVFNSGVMAVGWTNTFQGVFMLVIAWTLGLYLPFHLYGGIAPMFERIATERPELLTVPGLAANGQPWTWGGYSTAVLVSIIGLQMWPHLFMKAFTAKNDDIIRKTAVLFPTFQLFLV
;
A
#
# COMPACT_ATOMS: atom_id res chain seq x y z
N MET A 1 43.65 20.39 -4.28
CA MET A 1 44.44 19.23 -4.76
C MET A 1 44.35 18.16 -3.68
N ALA A 2 43.64 17.07 -3.95
CA ALA A 2 43.63 15.75 -3.28
C ALA A 2 42.27 15.09 -3.54
N ARG A 3 42.22 14.18 -4.53
CA ARG A 3 41.08 13.29 -4.78
C ARG A 3 41.22 12.09 -3.85
N THR A 4 40.20 11.78 -3.06
CA THR A 4 40.07 10.51 -2.34
C THR A 4 39.51 9.42 -3.28
N PRO A 5 39.97 8.15 -3.20
CA PRO A 5 39.46 7.08 -4.05
C PRO A 5 38.14 6.50 -3.54
N SER A 6 37.34 5.98 -4.47
CA SER A 6 36.00 5.45 -4.30
C SER A 6 35.94 4.09 -3.60
N VAL A 7 35.25 4.02 -2.46
CA VAL A 7 34.90 2.81 -1.69
C VAL A 7 34.00 1.82 -2.46
N GLN A 8 33.47 2.23 -3.61
CA GLN A 8 32.49 1.46 -4.40
C GLN A 8 33.11 0.35 -5.26
N GLN A 9 34.44 0.34 -5.45
CA GLN A 9 35.11 -0.61 -6.35
C GLN A 9 35.49 -1.92 -5.65
N ASP A 10 35.86 -1.87 -4.36
CA ASP A 10 36.34 -3.04 -3.60
C ASP A 10 35.22 -4.03 -3.21
N LEU A 11 34.02 -3.56 -2.84
CA LEU A 11 32.89 -4.43 -2.50
C LEU A 11 32.45 -5.37 -3.65
N SER A 12 32.71 -4.97 -4.89
CA SER A 12 32.35 -5.76 -6.07
C SER A 12 33.30 -6.92 -6.35
N VAL A 13 34.51 -6.89 -5.78
CA VAL A 13 35.56 -7.91 -5.96
C VAL A 13 35.42 -8.99 -4.89
N ASP A 14 35.19 -8.60 -3.63
CA ASP A 14 35.02 -9.55 -2.52
C ASP A 14 33.77 -10.42 -2.67
N LEU A 15 32.67 -9.85 -3.20
CA LEU A 15 31.46 -10.62 -3.49
C LEU A 15 31.66 -11.65 -4.62
N ARG A 16 32.53 -11.36 -5.59
CA ARG A 16 32.88 -12.30 -6.68
C ARG A 16 33.80 -13.43 -6.18
N ILE A 17 34.66 -13.16 -5.19
CA ILE A 17 35.53 -14.17 -4.56
C ILE A 17 34.71 -15.10 -3.66
N ALA A 18 33.79 -14.57 -2.86
CA ALA A 18 32.90 -15.35 -2.00
C ALA A 18 31.99 -16.31 -2.82
N LEU A 19 31.48 -15.85 -3.97
CA LEU A 19 30.68 -16.67 -4.88
C LEU A 19 31.51 -17.74 -5.62
N ARG A 20 32.80 -17.49 -5.90
CA ARG A 20 33.71 -18.49 -6.48
C ARG A 20 34.10 -19.59 -5.49
N TYR A 21 34.32 -19.25 -4.22
CA TYR A 21 34.67 -20.23 -3.17
C TYR A 21 33.48 -21.08 -2.72
N GLY A 22 32.26 -20.52 -2.66
CA GLY A 22 31.05 -21.26 -2.29
C GLY A 22 30.65 -22.36 -3.30
N MET A 23 30.99 -22.22 -4.58
CA MET A 23 30.67 -23.22 -5.61
C MET A 23 31.70 -24.37 -5.70
N ALA A 24 32.93 -24.17 -5.23
CA ALA A 24 33.97 -25.20 -5.26
C ALA A 24 33.71 -26.32 -4.23
N HIS A 25 33.08 -25.99 -3.09
CA HIS A 25 32.84 -26.93 -2.00
C HIS A 25 31.70 -27.94 -2.27
N ALA A 26 30.78 -27.64 -3.20
CA ALA A 26 29.66 -28.52 -3.53
C ALA A 26 30.01 -29.65 -4.53
N SER A 27 31.22 -29.64 -5.08
CA SER A 27 31.63 -30.56 -6.16
C SER A 27 32.44 -31.78 -5.69
N TYR A 28 32.67 -31.94 -4.38
CA TYR A 28 33.64 -32.92 -3.86
C TYR A 28 33.06 -34.32 -3.50
N HIS A 29 31.73 -34.52 -3.52
CA HIS A 29 31.10 -35.76 -3.01
C HIS A 29 30.20 -36.55 -3.97
N ALA A 30 30.35 -36.42 -5.29
CA ALA A 30 29.60 -37.25 -6.24
C ALA A 30 30.53 -38.23 -6.98
N GLY A 31 30.47 -39.51 -6.62
CA GLY A 31 31.22 -40.61 -7.23
C GLY A 31 30.97 -40.74 -8.75
N ARG A 32 32.07 -40.96 -9.48
CA ARG A 32 32.14 -41.13 -10.94
C ARG A 32 31.59 -42.50 -11.35
N ALA A 33 30.38 -42.54 -11.92
CA ALA A 33 30.00 -43.50 -12.98
C ALA A 33 28.53 -43.37 -13.46
N GLY A 34 27.63 -42.70 -12.73
CA GLY A 34 26.21 -42.59 -13.12
C GLY A 34 25.74 -41.20 -13.62
N ALA A 35 26.58 -40.17 -13.50
CA ALA A 35 26.13 -38.76 -13.60
C ALA A 35 25.99 -38.22 -15.03
N VAL A 36 26.38 -38.97 -16.07
CA VAL A 36 26.48 -38.45 -17.44
C VAL A 36 25.14 -38.44 -18.19
N ARG A 37 24.11 -39.16 -17.71
CA ARG A 37 22.80 -39.21 -18.39
C ARG A 37 21.65 -38.47 -17.72
N LEU A 38 21.79 -38.05 -16.46
CA LEU A 38 20.77 -37.27 -15.74
C LEU A 38 21.03 -35.75 -15.73
N SER A 39 22.22 -35.31 -16.10
CA SER A 39 22.58 -33.88 -16.18
C SER A 39 22.02 -33.18 -17.42
N ALA A 40 21.72 -33.92 -18.50
CA ALA A 40 21.29 -33.33 -19.78
C ALA A 40 19.80 -32.98 -19.84
N ILE A 41 18.96 -33.57 -18.98
CA ILE A 41 17.50 -33.34 -18.99
C ILE A 41 17.08 -32.30 -17.94
N ARG A 42 17.89 -32.09 -16.88
CA ARG A 42 17.54 -31.19 -15.78
C ARG A 42 17.99 -29.73 -15.96
N SER A 43 18.82 -29.44 -16.97
CA SER A 43 19.49 -28.13 -17.10
C SER A 43 18.94 -27.18 -18.15
N LYS A 44 17.98 -27.59 -19.00
CA LYS A 44 17.50 -26.73 -20.10
C LYS A 44 16.37 -25.77 -19.71
N GLY A 45 15.47 -26.16 -18.79
CA GLY A 45 14.35 -25.30 -18.38
C GLY A 45 14.73 -24.21 -17.36
N TRP A 46 15.72 -24.49 -16.50
CA TRP A 46 16.11 -23.58 -15.42
C TRP A 46 17.19 -22.58 -15.84
N ARG A 47 18.04 -22.92 -16.81
CA ARG A 47 19.12 -22.02 -17.26
C ARG A 47 18.64 -20.81 -18.06
N THR A 48 17.53 -20.91 -18.78
CA THR A 48 16.96 -19.78 -19.54
C THR A 48 16.30 -18.74 -18.64
N VAL A 49 15.70 -19.15 -17.51
CA VAL A 49 15.19 -18.21 -16.49
C VAL A 49 16.34 -17.44 -15.81
N PHE A 50 17.50 -18.07 -15.67
CA PHE A 50 18.71 -17.45 -15.10
C PHE A 50 19.52 -16.58 -16.08
N LEU A 51 19.11 -16.46 -17.35
CA LEU A 51 19.75 -15.60 -18.36
C LEU A 51 19.01 -14.26 -18.59
N MET A 52 17.87 -14.06 -17.95
CA MET A 52 17.20 -12.76 -17.96
C MET A 52 17.95 -11.81 -17.02
N GLU A 53 18.34 -10.63 -17.53
CA GLU A 53 18.79 -9.56 -16.64
C GLU A 53 17.70 -9.28 -15.59
N ARG A 54 18.11 -8.95 -14.36
CA ARG A 54 17.21 -8.86 -13.19
C ARG A 54 15.97 -7.99 -13.46
N TRP A 55 16.12 -6.91 -14.23
CA TRP A 55 15.03 -6.00 -14.58
C TRP A 55 13.95 -6.64 -15.48
N HIS A 56 14.31 -7.61 -16.35
CA HIS A 56 13.33 -8.35 -17.16
C HIS A 56 12.44 -9.21 -16.28
N PHE A 57 13.04 -9.92 -15.33
CA PHE A 57 12.31 -10.73 -14.37
C PHE A 57 11.37 -9.86 -13.52
N THR A 58 11.87 -8.74 -12.98
CA THR A 58 11.05 -7.79 -12.23
C THR A 58 9.90 -7.22 -13.07
N SER A 59 10.18 -6.82 -14.32
CA SER A 59 9.17 -6.31 -15.25
C SER A 59 8.10 -7.36 -15.55
N LEU A 60 8.49 -8.63 -15.73
CA LEU A 60 7.56 -9.73 -15.91
C LEU A 60 6.64 -9.90 -14.70
N VAL A 61 7.20 -9.89 -13.49
CA VAL A 61 6.41 -9.99 -12.24
C VAL A 61 5.42 -8.83 -12.12
N ILE A 62 5.84 -7.60 -12.43
CA ILE A 62 4.96 -6.42 -12.44
C ILE A 62 3.84 -6.59 -13.46
N CYS A 63 4.17 -6.97 -14.70
CA CYS A 63 3.18 -7.20 -15.74
C CYS A 63 2.15 -8.27 -15.34
N LEU A 64 2.60 -9.39 -14.77
CA LEU A 64 1.71 -10.45 -14.30
C LEU A 64 0.80 -9.96 -13.16
N TYR A 65 1.34 -9.21 -12.20
CA TYR A 65 0.55 -8.62 -11.11
C TYR A 65 -0.50 -7.63 -11.63
N LEU A 66 -0.11 -6.77 -12.58
CA LEU A 66 -1.01 -5.78 -13.20
C LEU A 66 -2.11 -6.46 -14.01
N LEU A 67 -1.77 -7.49 -14.80
CA LEU A 67 -2.75 -8.27 -15.57
C LEU A 67 -3.70 -9.05 -14.66
N LEU A 68 -3.20 -9.62 -13.56
CA LEU A 68 -4.03 -10.29 -12.56
C LEU A 68 -4.99 -9.29 -11.91
N THR A 69 -4.50 -8.11 -11.54
CA THR A 69 -5.34 -7.04 -10.97
C THR A 69 -6.41 -6.61 -11.96
N LEU A 70 -6.04 -6.42 -13.24
CA LEU A 70 -6.98 -6.11 -14.31
C LEU A 70 -8.06 -7.20 -14.45
N TRP A 71 -7.65 -8.46 -14.47
CA TRP A 71 -8.57 -9.59 -14.57
C TRP A 71 -9.56 -9.65 -13.39
N ILE A 72 -9.06 -9.49 -12.15
CA ILE A 72 -9.90 -9.42 -10.95
C ILE A 72 -10.90 -8.27 -11.07
N GLY A 73 -10.42 -7.08 -11.45
CA GLY A 73 -11.25 -5.89 -11.57
C GLY A 73 -12.33 -6.03 -12.64
N LEU A 74 -12.02 -6.62 -13.81
CA LEU A 74 -12.99 -6.87 -14.88
C LEU A 74 -13.96 -8.01 -14.55
N ALA A 75 -13.52 -9.02 -13.78
CA ALA A 75 -14.37 -10.13 -13.37
C ALA A 75 -15.36 -9.75 -12.25
N ALA A 76 -15.15 -8.61 -11.58
CA ALA A 76 -15.93 -8.17 -10.44
C ALA A 76 -17.40 -7.84 -10.75
N ASN A 77 -17.75 -7.53 -12.00
CA ASN A 77 -19.09 -7.07 -12.39
C ASN A 77 -20.18 -8.16 -12.43
N ARG A 78 -19.86 -9.42 -12.09
CA ARG A 78 -20.77 -10.55 -12.32
C ARG A 78 -22.07 -10.55 -11.48
N GLY A 79 -22.28 -9.56 -10.62
CA GLY A 79 -23.49 -9.47 -9.78
C GLY A 79 -24.06 -8.07 -9.56
N SER A 80 -23.48 -7.01 -10.13
CA SER A 80 -23.96 -5.63 -9.93
C SER A 80 -24.85 -5.18 -11.08
N SER A 81 -25.89 -4.42 -10.75
CA SER A 81 -26.77 -3.74 -11.69
C SER A 81 -26.01 -2.69 -12.50
N LYS A 82 -26.47 -2.42 -13.72
CA LYS A 82 -25.94 -1.33 -14.57
C LYS A 82 -26.42 0.07 -14.16
N SER A 83 -27.03 0.19 -12.97
CA SER A 83 -27.54 1.46 -12.45
C SER A 83 -26.42 2.30 -11.82
N VAL A 84 -26.70 3.59 -11.56
CA VAL A 84 -25.79 4.45 -10.78
C VAL A 84 -25.53 3.85 -9.39
N GLN A 85 -26.53 3.22 -8.78
CA GLN A 85 -26.38 2.55 -7.50
C GLN A 85 -25.45 1.33 -7.61
N GLY A 86 -25.58 0.52 -8.66
CA GLY A 86 -24.65 -0.58 -8.91
C GLY A 86 -23.22 -0.08 -9.12
N PHE A 87 -23.05 0.96 -9.94
CA PHE A 87 -21.73 1.50 -10.26
C PHE A 87 -21.03 2.15 -9.04
N VAL A 88 -21.74 2.98 -8.27
CA VAL A 88 -21.16 3.78 -7.17
C VAL A 88 -21.21 3.04 -5.84
N ALA A 89 -22.28 2.29 -5.58
CA ALA A 89 -22.54 1.65 -4.30
C ALA A 89 -22.51 0.11 -4.34
N GLY A 90 -22.32 -0.52 -5.51
CA GLY A 90 -22.19 -1.97 -5.63
C GLY A 90 -23.46 -2.69 -5.18
N ASP A 91 -24.62 -2.09 -5.50
CA ASP A 91 -25.95 -2.48 -5.02
C ASP A 91 -26.06 -2.66 -3.50
N ARG A 92 -25.12 -2.08 -2.75
CA ARG A 92 -25.03 -2.19 -1.30
C ARG A 92 -24.87 -3.63 -0.82
N ASP A 93 -24.18 -4.49 -1.58
CA ASP A 93 -24.06 -5.93 -1.25
C ASP A 93 -22.68 -6.34 -0.74
N PHE A 94 -21.84 -5.39 -0.29
CA PHE A 94 -20.52 -5.75 0.21
C PHE A 94 -20.66 -6.54 1.52
N GLY A 95 -20.26 -7.81 1.46
CA GLY A 95 -20.04 -8.63 2.64
C GLY A 95 -18.84 -8.17 3.46
N PHE A 96 -18.68 -8.75 4.65
CA PHE A 96 -17.67 -8.31 5.62
C PHE A 96 -16.25 -8.26 5.04
N LEU A 97 -15.80 -9.31 4.36
CA LEU A 97 -14.42 -9.39 3.85
C LEU A 97 -14.11 -8.26 2.83
N VAL A 98 -14.98 -8.10 1.84
CA VAL A 98 -14.81 -7.09 0.79
C VAL A 98 -14.91 -5.69 1.38
N PHE A 99 -15.88 -5.46 2.28
CA PHE A 99 -16.03 -4.18 2.96
C PHE A 99 -14.79 -3.85 3.82
N TYR A 100 -14.31 -4.83 4.59
CA TYR A 100 -13.15 -4.67 5.45
C TYR A 100 -11.93 -4.21 4.65
N PHE A 101 -11.58 -4.93 3.58
CA PHE A 101 -10.43 -4.57 2.74
C PHE A 101 -10.67 -3.34 1.87
N VAL A 102 -11.87 -3.11 1.33
CA VAL A 102 -12.11 -1.88 0.54
C VAL A 102 -11.98 -0.63 1.42
N THR A 103 -12.35 -0.73 2.69
CA THR A 103 -12.21 0.36 3.65
C THR A 103 -10.76 0.53 4.11
N GLY A 104 -10.10 -0.55 4.52
CA GLY A 104 -8.71 -0.49 4.98
C GLY A 104 -7.72 -0.20 3.86
N ALA A 105 -7.65 -1.05 2.83
CA ALA A 105 -6.69 -0.91 1.74
C ALA A 105 -6.90 0.35 0.89
N SER A 106 -8.04 1.05 1.01
CA SER A 106 -8.17 2.41 0.43
C SER A 106 -7.41 3.48 1.22
N VAL A 107 -7.16 3.28 2.52
CA VAL A 107 -6.37 4.19 3.35
C VAL A 107 -4.87 3.97 3.13
N TYR A 108 -4.46 2.70 3.04
CA TYR A 108 -3.06 2.33 2.78
C TYR A 108 -2.74 2.45 1.30
N SER A 109 -1.77 3.28 1.00
CA SER A 109 -1.51 3.71 -0.38
C SER A 109 -0.02 3.88 -0.63
N ALA A 110 0.40 4.60 -1.68
CA ALA A 110 1.82 4.90 -1.88
C ALA A 110 2.43 5.58 -0.65
N PHE A 111 1.64 6.35 0.12
CA PHE A 111 2.06 6.89 1.41
C PHE A 111 2.46 5.78 2.40
N ALA A 112 1.73 4.68 2.49
CA ALA A 112 2.03 3.60 3.43
C ALA A 112 3.38 2.91 3.15
N PHE A 113 3.79 2.81 1.88
CA PHE A 113 5.01 2.10 1.48
C PHE A 113 6.22 2.99 1.24
N LEU A 114 6.01 4.23 0.77
CA LEU A 114 7.09 5.18 0.51
C LEU A 114 7.16 6.25 1.59
N GLY A 115 6.01 6.80 1.98
CA GLY A 115 5.91 7.90 2.93
C GLY A 115 6.19 7.46 4.37
N GLY A 116 5.49 6.44 4.86
CA GLY A 116 5.59 5.93 6.23
C GLY A 116 6.99 5.45 6.58
N PRO A 117 7.56 4.48 5.84
CA PRO A 117 8.95 4.04 6.04
C PRO A 117 9.97 5.17 5.89
N GLY A 118 9.79 6.08 4.92
CA GLY A 118 10.64 7.26 4.79
C GLY A 118 10.54 8.21 5.99
N TRP A 119 9.35 8.33 6.58
CA TRP A 119 9.12 9.10 7.80
C TRP A 119 9.78 8.46 9.01
N ALA A 120 9.65 7.13 9.17
CA ALA A 120 10.32 6.39 10.24
C ALA A 120 11.85 6.46 10.10
N TYR A 121 12.37 6.29 8.88
CA TYR A 121 13.81 6.38 8.60
C TYR A 121 14.38 7.78 8.92
N GLY A 122 13.65 8.84 8.55
CA GLY A 122 14.11 10.22 8.73
C GLY A 122 13.83 10.82 10.12
N ARG A 123 12.77 10.36 10.81
CA ARG A 123 12.21 11.03 12.01
C ARG A 123 11.91 10.10 13.18
N GLY A 124 12.14 8.80 13.01
CA GLY A 124 12.03 7.80 14.07
C GLY A 124 10.62 7.73 14.66
N ALA A 125 10.54 7.82 15.98
CA ALA A 125 9.33 7.73 16.79
C ALA A 125 8.22 8.71 16.38
N ALA A 126 8.52 9.76 15.62
CA ALA A 126 7.51 10.61 15.03
C ALA A 126 6.51 9.81 14.19
N ALA A 127 6.92 8.71 13.56
CA ALA A 127 6.06 7.83 12.76
C ALA A 127 4.92 7.19 13.56
N PHE A 128 5.04 7.07 14.90
CA PHE A 128 3.95 6.54 15.74
C PHE A 128 2.67 7.35 15.63
N TYR A 129 2.73 8.62 15.22
CA TYR A 129 1.52 9.42 14.97
C TYR A 129 0.62 8.74 13.91
N ILE A 130 1.21 8.07 12.91
CA ILE A 130 0.50 7.34 11.85
C ILE A 130 -0.28 6.16 12.43
N LEU A 131 0.37 5.38 13.29
CA LEU A 131 -0.26 4.25 13.96
C LEU A 131 -1.40 4.72 14.88
N THR A 132 -1.20 5.82 15.61
CA THR A 132 -2.19 6.37 16.53
C THR A 132 -3.44 6.87 15.80
N TYR A 133 -3.30 7.76 14.80
CA TYR A 133 -4.48 8.24 14.07
C TYR A 133 -5.09 7.13 13.22
N GLY A 134 -4.30 6.17 12.74
CA GLY A 134 -4.80 5.04 11.99
C GLY A 134 -5.64 4.10 12.86
N ALA A 135 -5.25 3.85 14.11
CA ALA A 135 -6.02 3.02 15.04
C ALA A 135 -7.31 3.73 15.50
N LEU A 136 -7.24 5.02 15.82
CA LEU A 136 -8.37 5.75 16.42
C LEU A 136 -9.26 6.45 15.40
N GLY A 137 -8.74 6.72 14.20
CA GLY A 137 -9.42 7.51 13.17
C GLY A 137 -10.75 6.92 12.73
N MET A 138 -10.91 5.59 12.81
CA MET A 138 -12.15 4.91 12.44
C MET A 138 -13.14 4.72 13.60
N ALA A 139 -12.76 5.08 14.83
CA ALA A 139 -13.63 4.92 16.00
C ALA A 139 -14.96 5.70 15.86
N PRO A 140 -14.99 6.98 15.42
CA PRO A 140 -16.26 7.69 15.21
C PRO A 140 -17.18 7.01 14.19
N TRP A 141 -16.59 6.30 13.22
CA TRP A 141 -17.32 5.61 12.16
C TRP A 141 -18.18 4.47 12.68
N TYR A 142 -17.84 3.89 13.83
CA TYR A 142 -18.66 2.88 14.50
C TYR A 142 -20.10 3.37 14.74
N TRP A 143 -20.28 4.66 15.05
CA TRP A 143 -21.59 5.25 15.29
C TRP A 143 -22.14 5.98 14.06
N ILE A 144 -21.28 6.69 13.32
CA ILE A 144 -21.69 7.53 12.19
C ILE A 144 -21.98 6.68 10.96
N GLY A 145 -21.14 5.71 10.64
CA GLY A 145 -21.22 4.90 9.41
C GLY A 145 -22.56 4.18 9.23
N PRO A 146 -23.09 3.46 10.24
CA PRO A 146 -24.42 2.85 10.19
C PRO A 146 -25.55 3.84 9.87
N ARG A 147 -25.51 5.04 10.47
CA ARG A 147 -26.53 6.08 10.22
C ARG A 147 -26.45 6.61 8.79
N VAL A 148 -25.24 6.79 8.27
CA VAL A 148 -25.00 7.17 6.88
C VAL A 148 -25.52 6.10 5.92
N ALA A 149 -25.25 4.82 6.21
CA ALA A 149 -25.71 3.70 5.41
C ALA A 149 -27.24 3.59 5.41
N ASP A 150 -27.89 3.74 6.57
CA ASP A 150 -29.34 3.74 6.71
C ASP A 150 -30.00 4.87 5.92
N LEU A 151 -29.48 6.10 6.03
CA LEU A 151 -29.95 7.23 5.21
C LEU A 151 -29.76 6.96 3.71
N GLY A 152 -28.63 6.37 3.32
CA GLY A 152 -28.36 5.96 1.94
C GLY A 152 -29.38 4.94 1.42
N ARG A 153 -29.77 3.95 2.24
CA ARG A 153 -30.78 2.96 1.90
C ARG A 153 -32.19 3.56 1.80
N ARG A 154 -32.57 4.42 2.76
CA ARG A 154 -33.92 5.02 2.82
C ARG A 154 -34.16 6.08 1.74
N LEU A 155 -33.16 6.91 1.47
CA LEU A 155 -33.28 8.08 0.59
C LEU A 155 -32.60 7.88 -0.77
N GLY A 156 -31.99 6.73 -1.02
CA GLY A 156 -31.32 6.43 -2.27
C GLY A 156 -29.98 7.16 -2.46
N PHE A 157 -29.39 7.72 -1.40
CA PHE A 157 -28.09 8.40 -1.51
C PHE A 157 -26.97 7.40 -1.75
N VAL A 158 -26.03 7.81 -2.61
CA VAL A 158 -24.82 7.07 -2.96
C VAL A 158 -23.56 7.94 -2.89
N THR A 159 -23.70 9.25 -2.62
CA THR A 159 -22.58 10.18 -2.42
C THR A 159 -22.70 10.99 -1.13
N GLN A 160 -21.56 11.45 -0.59
CA GLN A 160 -21.55 12.35 0.57
C GLN A 160 -22.26 13.67 0.29
N ALA A 161 -22.10 14.20 -0.94
CA ALA A 161 -22.75 15.43 -1.37
C ALA A 161 -24.29 15.29 -1.35
N GLN A 162 -24.83 14.18 -1.84
CA GLN A 162 -26.28 13.91 -1.79
C GLN A 162 -26.80 13.88 -0.35
N LEU A 163 -26.06 13.25 0.57
CA LEU A 163 -26.44 13.23 1.99
C LEU A 163 -26.49 14.64 2.59
N ILE A 164 -25.48 15.47 2.31
CA ILE A 164 -25.42 16.84 2.85
C ILE A 164 -26.52 17.71 2.25
N ILE A 165 -26.71 17.69 0.93
CA ILE A 165 -27.73 18.48 0.24
C ILE A 165 -29.15 18.02 0.60
N GLY A 166 -29.35 16.71 0.80
CA GLY A 166 -30.61 16.17 1.25
C GLY A 166 -31.02 16.66 2.65
N ARG A 167 -30.04 16.96 3.51
CA ARG A 167 -30.27 17.55 4.84
C ARG A 167 -30.33 19.08 4.84
N PHE A 168 -29.58 19.71 3.95
CA PHE A 168 -29.43 21.16 3.79
C PHE A 168 -29.58 21.54 2.31
N PRO A 169 -30.82 21.77 1.81
CA PRO A 169 -31.07 22.01 0.40
C PRO A 169 -30.52 23.37 -0.02
N SER A 170 -29.27 23.41 -0.50
CA SER A 170 -28.58 24.62 -0.95
C SER A 170 -27.70 24.36 -2.17
N ARG A 171 -27.97 25.08 -3.26
CA ARG A 171 -27.17 25.03 -4.50
C ARG A 171 -25.74 25.49 -4.26
N PHE A 172 -25.55 26.53 -3.43
CA PHE A 172 -24.22 27.00 -3.06
C PHE A 172 -23.42 25.90 -2.35
N LEU A 173 -24.03 25.23 -1.37
CA LEU A 173 -23.38 24.13 -0.65
C LEU A 173 -23.01 22.97 -1.57
N SER A 174 -23.88 22.63 -2.53
CA SER A 174 -23.59 21.61 -3.55
C SER A 174 -22.35 21.94 -4.38
N VAL A 175 -22.26 23.17 -4.89
CA VAL A 175 -21.14 23.62 -5.71
C VAL A 175 -19.85 23.67 -4.89
N LEU A 176 -19.94 24.19 -3.65
CA LEU A 176 -18.80 24.26 -2.74
C LEU A 176 -18.22 22.88 -2.45
N ILE A 177 -19.06 21.88 -2.12
CA ILE A 177 -18.60 20.51 -1.87
C ILE A 177 -17.96 19.91 -3.11
N ALA A 178 -18.53 20.13 -4.30
CA ALA A 178 -17.97 19.63 -5.55
C ALA A 178 -16.57 20.21 -5.83
N ILE A 179 -16.40 21.53 -5.68
CA ILE A 179 -15.12 22.22 -5.87
C ILE A 179 -14.08 21.73 -4.85
N LEU A 180 -14.44 21.68 -3.56
CA LEU A 180 -13.53 21.21 -2.51
C LEU A 180 -13.12 19.75 -2.73
N THR A 181 -14.07 18.90 -3.13
CA THR A 181 -13.82 17.49 -3.41
C THR A 181 -12.87 17.32 -4.60
N LEU A 182 -13.13 18.00 -5.72
CA LEU A 182 -12.26 17.96 -6.89
C LEU A 182 -10.87 18.52 -6.59
N GLY A 183 -10.81 19.66 -5.90
CA GLY A 183 -9.55 20.29 -5.49
C GLY A 183 -8.70 19.41 -4.57
N ALA A 184 -9.33 18.63 -3.69
CA ALA A 184 -8.62 17.68 -2.82
C ALA A 184 -8.17 16.41 -3.55
N PHE A 185 -8.98 15.87 -4.46
CA PHE A 185 -8.68 14.61 -5.13
C PHE A 185 -7.63 14.72 -6.24
N ILE A 186 -7.52 15.85 -6.94
CA ILE A 186 -6.49 16.04 -7.98
C ILE A 186 -5.06 15.81 -7.42
N PRO A 187 -4.59 16.55 -6.39
CA PRO A 187 -3.26 16.32 -5.83
C PRO A 187 -3.15 14.95 -5.16
N TYR A 188 -4.23 14.47 -4.53
CA TYR A 188 -4.26 13.15 -3.91
C TYR A 188 -3.97 12.04 -4.94
N ILE A 189 -4.73 11.98 -6.03
CA ILE A 189 -4.54 10.98 -7.09
C ILE A 189 -3.18 11.15 -7.76
N THR A 190 -2.75 12.40 -8.02
CA THR A 190 -1.43 12.69 -8.60
C THR A 190 -0.29 12.12 -7.76
N LEU A 191 -0.36 12.25 -6.42
CA LEU A 191 0.64 11.69 -5.52
C LEU A 191 0.70 10.16 -5.63
N GLN A 192 -0.46 9.50 -5.71
CA GLN A 192 -0.52 8.04 -5.84
C GLN A 192 0.00 7.55 -7.20
N MET A 193 -0.35 8.25 -8.29
CA MET A 193 0.19 8.00 -9.64
C MET A 193 1.71 8.08 -9.67
N ARG A 194 2.24 9.16 -9.10
CA ARG A 194 3.69 9.35 -8.99
C ARG A 194 4.33 8.28 -8.13
N GLY A 195 3.71 7.90 -7.01
CA GLY A 195 4.19 6.83 -6.13
C GLY A 195 4.34 5.50 -6.85
N ALA A 196 3.34 5.08 -7.62
CA ALA A 196 3.41 3.87 -8.43
C ALA A 196 4.54 3.95 -9.48
N GLY A 197 4.67 5.09 -10.17
CA GLY A 197 5.73 5.32 -11.14
C GLY A 197 7.14 5.25 -10.53
N ILE A 198 7.36 5.87 -9.36
CA ILE A 198 8.63 5.84 -8.62
C ILE A 198 9.03 4.40 -8.29
N VAL A 199 8.08 3.58 -7.79
CA VAL A 199 8.37 2.18 -7.45
C VAL A 199 8.77 1.40 -8.69
N ILE A 200 8.00 1.50 -9.78
CA ILE A 200 8.28 0.78 -11.03
C ILE A 200 9.63 1.19 -11.61
N GLU A 201 9.93 2.49 -11.66
CA GLU A 201 11.22 3.00 -12.15
C GLU A 201 12.39 2.49 -11.31
N ALA A 202 12.26 2.52 -9.97
CA ALA A 202 13.31 2.07 -9.06
C ALA A 202 13.60 0.57 -9.20
N VAL A 203 12.57 -0.29 -9.26
CA VAL A 203 12.76 -1.75 -9.33
C VAL A 203 13.14 -2.26 -10.71
N THR A 204 12.89 -1.46 -11.76
CA THR A 204 13.35 -1.73 -13.13
C THR A 204 14.71 -1.08 -13.42
N GLU A 205 15.38 -0.50 -12.42
CA GLU A 205 16.69 0.12 -12.55
C GLU A 205 16.70 1.25 -13.61
N GLY A 206 15.59 1.98 -13.74
CA GLY A 206 15.42 3.10 -14.68
C GLY A 206 15.04 2.71 -16.12
N HIS A 207 14.91 1.41 -16.43
CA HIS A 207 14.53 0.95 -17.77
C HIS A 207 13.07 1.29 -18.12
N VAL A 208 12.19 1.37 -17.12
CA VAL A 208 10.82 1.89 -17.30
C VAL A 208 10.75 3.28 -16.69
N PRO A 209 10.62 4.35 -17.51
CA PRO A 209 10.54 5.71 -16.99
C PRO A 209 9.32 5.91 -16.09
N LEU A 210 9.43 6.77 -15.07
CA LEU A 210 8.35 7.07 -14.12
C LEU A 210 7.00 7.34 -14.81
N ALA A 211 6.99 8.18 -15.84
CA ALA A 211 5.76 8.57 -16.54
C ALA A 211 5.07 7.35 -17.20
N LEU A 212 5.85 6.46 -17.81
CA LEU A 212 5.34 5.25 -18.44
C LEU A 212 4.83 4.26 -17.39
N GLY A 213 5.59 4.04 -16.32
CA GLY A 213 5.18 3.16 -15.22
C GLY A 213 3.88 3.62 -14.57
N ALA A 214 3.76 4.92 -14.27
CA ALA A 214 2.55 5.52 -13.73
C ALA A 214 1.35 5.39 -14.69
N ALA A 215 1.55 5.69 -15.98
CA ALA A 215 0.50 5.61 -17.00
C ALA A 215 -0.01 4.18 -17.18
N LEU A 216 0.86 3.17 -17.19
CA LEU A 216 0.47 1.77 -17.31
C LEU A 216 -0.33 1.29 -16.08
N ALA A 217 0.18 1.56 -14.88
CA ALA A 217 -0.49 1.16 -13.64
C ALA A 217 -1.88 1.81 -13.53
N TYR A 218 -1.97 3.12 -13.74
CA TYR A 218 -3.25 3.83 -13.62
C TYR A 218 -4.18 3.65 -14.82
N GLY A 219 -3.65 3.40 -16.02
CA GLY A 219 -4.43 3.00 -17.18
C GLY A 219 -5.22 1.72 -16.89
N ILE A 220 -4.59 0.74 -16.26
CA ILE A 220 -5.25 -0.48 -15.80
C ILE A 220 -6.34 -0.18 -14.76
N VAL A 221 -6.04 0.67 -13.77
CA VAL A 221 -7.02 1.13 -12.77
C VAL A 221 -8.24 1.75 -13.43
N ILE A 222 -8.02 2.67 -14.37
CA ILE A 222 -9.07 3.32 -15.15
C ILE A 222 -9.90 2.26 -15.87
N ILE A 223 -9.28 1.34 -16.61
CA ILE A 223 -10.00 0.33 -17.39
C ILE A 223 -10.94 -0.49 -16.50
N TYR A 224 -10.46 -1.04 -15.38
CA TYR A 224 -11.32 -1.87 -14.55
C TYR A 224 -12.37 -1.08 -13.77
N VAL A 225 -12.07 0.15 -13.33
CA VAL A 225 -13.04 1.00 -12.61
C VAL A 225 -14.15 1.48 -13.54
N PHE A 226 -13.83 1.90 -14.76
CA PHE A 226 -14.84 2.31 -15.73
C PHE A 226 -15.76 1.15 -16.14
N ASN A 227 -15.25 -0.08 -16.16
CA ASN A 227 -16.03 -1.24 -16.53
C ASN A 227 -16.92 -1.78 -15.39
N SER A 228 -16.39 -1.82 -14.17
CA SER A 228 -16.97 -2.58 -13.06
C SER A 228 -17.26 -1.75 -11.80
N GLY A 229 -17.02 -0.44 -11.84
CA GLY A 229 -17.36 0.51 -10.76
C GLY A 229 -16.73 0.14 -9.42
N VAL A 230 -17.48 0.36 -8.33
CA VAL A 230 -17.01 0.09 -6.97
C VAL A 230 -16.79 -1.39 -6.70
N MET A 231 -17.48 -2.31 -7.39
CA MET A 231 -17.26 -3.75 -7.25
C MET A 231 -15.82 -4.12 -7.64
N ALA A 232 -15.31 -3.52 -8.72
CA ALA A 232 -13.92 -3.65 -9.14
C ALA A 232 -12.99 -3.26 -7.99
N VAL A 233 -13.22 -2.06 -7.44
CA VAL A 233 -12.42 -1.52 -6.33
C VAL A 233 -12.48 -2.43 -5.10
N GLY A 234 -13.65 -2.99 -4.77
CA GLY A 234 -13.81 -3.91 -3.66
C GLY A 234 -12.93 -5.16 -3.79
N TRP A 235 -13.00 -5.84 -4.93
CA TRP A 235 -12.25 -7.08 -5.15
C TRP A 235 -10.76 -6.84 -5.39
N THR A 236 -10.38 -5.79 -6.12
CA THR A 236 -8.96 -5.43 -6.27
C THR A 236 -8.37 -5.05 -4.92
N ASN A 237 -9.04 -4.24 -4.10
CA ASN A 237 -8.56 -3.88 -2.77
C ASN A 237 -8.46 -5.09 -1.84
N THR A 238 -9.35 -6.07 -1.97
CA THR A 238 -9.28 -7.31 -1.20
C THR A 238 -8.02 -8.10 -1.55
N PHE A 239 -7.79 -8.35 -2.85
CA PHE A 239 -6.59 -9.02 -3.32
C PHE A 239 -5.31 -8.26 -2.92
N GLN A 240 -5.26 -6.97 -3.22
CA GLN A 240 -4.10 -6.12 -2.96
C GLN A 240 -3.83 -5.95 -1.47
N GLY A 241 -4.86 -5.81 -0.63
CA GLY A 241 -4.71 -5.70 0.81
C GLY A 241 -4.15 -6.97 1.46
N VAL A 242 -4.58 -8.15 1.00
CA VAL A 242 -4.00 -9.44 1.45
C VAL A 242 -2.54 -9.56 0.98
N PHE A 243 -2.28 -9.26 -0.29
CA PHE A 243 -0.92 -9.27 -0.84
C PHE A 243 0.01 -8.34 -0.04
N MET A 244 -0.47 -7.15 0.26
CA MET A 244 0.22 -6.11 1.01
C MET A 244 0.57 -6.56 2.44
N LEU A 245 -0.36 -7.20 3.15
CA LEU A 245 -0.11 -7.79 4.48
C LEU A 245 1.04 -8.80 4.45
N VAL A 246 0.99 -9.73 3.48
CA VAL A 246 1.98 -10.79 3.35
C VAL A 246 3.36 -10.21 3.08
N ILE A 247 3.46 -9.28 2.13
CA ILE A 247 4.75 -8.66 1.78
C ILE A 247 5.30 -7.81 2.92
N ALA A 248 4.46 -7.00 3.58
CA ALA A 248 4.88 -6.14 4.68
C ALA A 248 5.52 -6.95 5.82
N TRP A 249 4.85 -8.01 6.30
CA TRP A 249 5.39 -8.86 7.36
C TRP A 249 6.58 -9.69 6.92
N THR A 250 6.55 -10.23 5.69
CA THR A 250 7.67 -11.00 5.16
C THR A 250 8.93 -10.14 5.12
N LEU A 251 8.87 -8.93 4.57
CA LEU A 251 10.02 -8.03 4.50
C LEU A 251 10.38 -7.42 5.85
N GLY A 252 9.39 -7.04 6.66
CA GLY A 252 9.57 -6.47 8.00
C GLY A 252 10.25 -7.43 8.97
N LEU A 253 10.07 -8.74 8.81
CA LEU A 253 10.81 -9.75 9.56
C LEU A 253 12.09 -10.18 8.85
N TYR A 254 12.07 -10.37 7.53
CA TYR A 254 13.26 -10.83 6.81
C TYR A 254 14.44 -9.87 6.95
N LEU A 255 14.22 -8.56 6.81
CA LEU A 255 15.30 -7.57 6.80
C LEU A 255 16.05 -7.45 8.15
N PRO A 256 15.39 -7.31 9.31
CA PRO A 256 16.09 -7.28 10.60
C PRO A 256 16.89 -8.56 10.87
N PHE A 257 16.33 -9.72 10.53
CA PHE A 257 17.03 -11.00 10.74
C PHE A 257 18.21 -11.18 9.79
N HIS A 258 18.06 -10.81 8.53
CA HIS A 258 19.12 -10.97 7.52
C HIS A 258 20.26 -9.97 7.69
N LEU A 259 19.97 -8.72 8.07
CA LEU A 259 20.95 -7.63 8.12
C LEU A 259 21.55 -7.40 9.51
N TYR A 260 20.79 -7.67 10.58
CA TYR A 260 21.17 -7.33 11.94
C TYR A 260 21.14 -8.53 12.90
N GLY A 261 20.76 -9.72 12.44
CA GLY A 261 20.64 -10.91 13.29
C GLY A 261 19.37 -10.96 14.15
N GLY A 262 18.44 -10.01 13.96
CA GLY A 262 17.13 -9.99 14.61
C GLY A 262 16.60 -8.58 14.83
N ILE A 263 15.37 -8.50 15.35
CA ILE A 263 14.72 -7.21 15.66
C ILE A 263 15.40 -6.51 16.83
N ALA A 264 15.67 -7.22 17.93
CA ALA A 264 16.29 -6.62 19.11
C ALA A 264 17.70 -6.07 18.82
N PRO A 265 18.63 -6.81 18.18
CA PRO A 265 19.94 -6.28 17.80
C PRO A 265 19.86 -5.06 16.87
N MET A 266 18.87 -5.00 15.97
CA MET A 266 18.64 -3.82 15.12
C MET A 266 18.29 -2.60 15.97
N PHE A 267 17.37 -2.72 16.93
CA PHE A 267 16.99 -1.62 17.81
C PHE A 267 18.09 -1.23 18.80
N GLU A 268 18.90 -2.17 19.30
CA GLU A 268 20.08 -1.88 20.12
C GLU A 268 21.10 -1.03 19.36
N ARG A 269 21.32 -1.35 18.07
CA ARG A 269 22.19 -0.57 17.20
C ARG A 269 21.63 0.83 16.95
N ILE A 270 20.32 0.96 16.72
CA ILE A 270 19.67 2.29 16.58
C ILE A 270 19.81 3.08 17.89
N ALA A 271 19.61 2.45 19.04
CA ALA A 271 19.75 3.12 20.34
C ALA A 271 21.17 3.64 20.60
N THR A 272 22.18 2.96 20.04
CA THR A 272 23.59 3.35 20.18
C THR A 272 24.00 4.42 19.17
N GLU A 273 23.62 4.26 17.90
CA GLU A 273 24.07 5.15 16.81
C GLU A 273 23.18 6.39 16.67
N ARG A 274 21.86 6.27 16.90
CA ARG A 274 20.85 7.32 16.66
C ARG A 274 19.70 7.28 17.69
N PRO A 275 19.99 7.50 18.98
CA PRO A 275 18.98 7.42 20.05
C PRO A 275 17.81 8.39 19.86
N GLU A 276 18.01 9.51 19.17
CA GLU A 276 16.96 10.50 18.89
C GLU A 276 15.82 9.94 18.04
N LEU A 277 16.05 8.84 17.31
CA LEU A 277 15.01 8.16 16.53
C LEU A 277 14.06 7.33 17.42
N LEU A 278 14.42 7.02 18.66
CA LEU A 278 13.61 6.20 19.56
C LEU A 278 12.87 7.01 20.62
N THR A 279 13.08 8.33 20.67
CA THR A 279 12.47 9.22 21.66
C THR A 279 11.18 9.84 21.12
N VAL A 280 10.06 9.64 21.80
CA VAL A 280 8.75 10.26 21.47
C VAL A 280 8.75 11.73 21.93
N PRO A 281 8.23 12.70 21.15
CA PRO A 281 7.40 12.57 19.93
C PRO A 281 8.18 12.51 18.60
N GLY A 282 9.47 12.20 18.64
CA GLY A 282 10.35 12.10 17.48
C GLY A 282 10.78 13.44 16.91
N LEU A 283 11.21 13.44 15.65
CA LEU A 283 11.75 14.63 14.99
C LEU A 283 10.72 15.32 14.08
N ALA A 284 10.78 16.64 14.03
CA ALA A 284 10.05 17.47 13.07
C ALA A 284 10.75 17.49 11.70
N ALA A 285 10.15 18.18 10.72
CA ALA A 285 10.68 18.24 9.35
C ALA A 285 12.07 18.88 9.23
N ASN A 286 12.44 19.76 10.15
CA ASN A 286 13.73 20.42 10.24
C ASN A 286 14.77 19.61 11.06
N GLY A 287 14.45 18.38 11.46
CA GLY A 287 15.32 17.51 12.26
C GLY A 287 15.38 17.85 13.75
N GLN A 288 14.69 18.90 14.22
CA GLN A 288 14.60 19.23 15.64
C GLN A 288 13.56 18.34 16.34
N PRO A 289 13.64 18.16 17.67
CA PRO A 289 12.60 17.46 18.42
C PRO A 289 11.22 18.07 18.14
N TRP A 290 10.24 17.22 17.83
CA TRP A 290 8.87 17.65 17.62
C TRP A 290 8.29 18.09 18.98
N THR A 291 7.52 19.18 19.01
CA THR A 291 6.82 19.58 20.21
C THR A 291 5.63 18.65 20.47
N TRP A 292 5.35 18.34 21.74
CA TRP A 292 4.18 17.56 22.13
C TRP A 292 2.87 18.19 21.66
N GLY A 293 2.78 19.53 21.67
CA GLY A 293 1.62 20.26 21.15
C GLY A 293 1.45 20.08 19.63
N GLY A 294 2.54 20.10 18.87
CA GLY A 294 2.50 19.87 17.42
C GLY A 294 2.13 18.42 17.08
N TYR A 295 2.72 17.46 17.81
CA TYR A 295 2.44 16.03 17.63
C TYR A 295 0.99 15.68 17.97
N SER A 296 0.48 16.12 19.14
CA SER A 296 -0.89 15.84 19.56
C SER A 296 -1.92 16.50 18.64
N THR A 297 -1.66 17.73 18.20
CA THR A 297 -2.51 18.41 17.21
C THR A 297 -2.53 17.65 15.89
N ALA A 298 -1.37 17.18 15.40
CA ALA A 298 -1.31 16.39 14.17
C ALA A 298 -2.13 15.09 14.30
N VAL A 299 -2.01 14.38 15.42
CA VAL A 299 -2.82 13.19 15.69
C VAL A 299 -4.32 13.52 15.68
N LEU A 300 -4.76 14.55 16.42
CA LEU A 300 -6.17 14.93 16.50
C LEU A 300 -6.75 15.33 15.15
N VAL A 301 -6.04 16.18 14.40
CA VAL A 301 -6.45 16.61 13.06
C VAL A 301 -6.51 15.42 12.11
N SER A 302 -5.57 14.48 12.18
CA SER A 302 -5.58 13.28 11.33
C SER A 302 -6.71 12.30 11.70
N ILE A 303 -7.05 12.14 12.98
CA ILE A 303 -8.19 11.33 13.44
C ILE A 303 -9.49 11.87 12.84
N ILE A 304 -9.72 13.18 12.93
CA ILE A 304 -10.92 13.83 12.40
C ILE A 304 -10.91 13.79 10.87
N GLY A 305 -9.77 14.13 10.26
CA GLY A 305 -9.60 14.24 8.82
C GLY A 305 -9.82 12.91 8.08
N LEU A 306 -9.48 11.77 8.69
CA LEU A 306 -9.66 10.44 8.08
C LEU A 306 -11.12 10.21 7.65
N GLN A 307 -12.10 10.62 8.47
CA GLN A 307 -13.52 10.41 8.18
C GLN A 307 -14.11 11.44 7.21
N MET A 308 -13.42 12.56 6.99
CA MET A 308 -13.92 13.64 6.12
C MET A 308 -13.67 13.35 4.64
N TRP A 309 -12.80 12.38 4.31
CA TRP A 309 -12.50 12.02 2.94
C TRP A 309 -13.72 11.39 2.24
N PRO A 310 -14.18 11.96 1.10
CA PRO A 310 -15.41 11.48 0.47
C PRO A 310 -15.34 10.01 0.04
N HIS A 311 -14.19 9.53 -0.42
CA HIS A 311 -14.02 8.15 -0.88
C HIS A 311 -14.07 7.13 0.26
N LEU A 312 -13.71 7.51 1.50
CA LEU A 312 -13.83 6.66 2.69
C LEU A 312 -15.25 6.73 3.24
N PHE A 313 -15.80 7.94 3.33
CA PHE A 313 -17.17 8.16 3.76
C PHE A 313 -18.18 7.39 2.88
N MET A 314 -18.01 7.47 1.56
CA MET A 314 -18.91 6.82 0.59
C MET A 314 -18.91 5.30 0.70
N LYS A 315 -17.91 4.67 1.35
CA LYS A 315 -17.94 3.23 1.58
C LYS A 315 -19.14 2.80 2.43
N ALA A 316 -19.64 3.63 3.35
CA ALA A 316 -20.86 3.27 4.10
C ALA A 316 -22.04 2.91 3.19
N PHE A 317 -22.13 3.49 2.00
CA PHE A 317 -23.20 3.18 1.06
C PHE A 317 -23.07 1.81 0.39
N THR A 318 -21.91 1.15 0.48
CA THR A 318 -21.68 -0.16 -0.17
C THR A 318 -21.98 -1.35 0.75
N ALA A 319 -22.10 -1.13 2.07
CA ALA A 319 -22.26 -2.21 3.03
C ALA A 319 -23.64 -2.88 2.95
N LYS A 320 -23.66 -4.22 3.04
CA LYS A 320 -24.88 -5.03 3.12
C LYS A 320 -25.71 -4.77 4.37
N ASN A 321 -25.05 -4.54 5.50
CA ASN A 321 -25.71 -4.23 6.76
C ASN A 321 -24.80 -3.39 7.67
N ASP A 322 -25.40 -2.86 8.72
CA ASP A 322 -24.74 -1.94 9.64
C ASP A 322 -23.70 -2.64 10.53
N ASP A 323 -23.90 -3.92 10.83
CA ASP A 323 -22.97 -4.73 11.62
C ASP A 323 -21.61 -4.88 10.93
N ILE A 324 -21.59 -4.99 9.60
CA ILE A 324 -20.35 -5.04 8.83
C ILE A 324 -19.54 -3.74 9.02
N ILE A 325 -20.21 -2.60 9.02
CA ILE A 325 -19.56 -1.29 9.23
C ILE A 325 -18.99 -1.22 10.64
N ARG A 326 -19.77 -1.60 11.65
CA ARG A 326 -19.35 -1.62 13.06
C ARG A 326 -18.16 -2.55 13.28
N LYS A 327 -18.25 -3.79 12.80
CA LYS A 327 -17.16 -4.78 12.88
C LYS A 327 -15.91 -4.27 12.19
N THR A 328 -16.04 -3.65 11.02
CA THR A 328 -14.91 -3.07 10.29
C THR A 328 -14.28 -1.91 11.06
N ALA A 329 -15.07 -1.04 11.68
CA ALA A 329 -14.54 0.04 12.52
C ALA A 329 -13.76 -0.51 13.74
N VAL A 330 -14.26 -1.56 14.39
CA VAL A 330 -13.59 -2.22 15.52
C VAL A 330 -12.30 -2.93 15.10
N LEU A 331 -12.30 -3.58 13.93
CA LEU A 331 -11.15 -4.32 13.41
C LEU A 331 -10.18 -3.45 12.62
N PHE A 332 -10.54 -2.21 12.31
CA PHE A 332 -9.70 -1.28 11.55
C PHE A 332 -8.26 -1.13 12.11
N PRO A 333 -8.04 -1.10 13.44
CA PRO A 333 -6.70 -1.07 14.00
C PRO A 333 -5.80 -2.23 13.57
N THR A 334 -6.36 -3.39 13.18
CA THR A 334 -5.55 -4.52 12.71
C THR A 334 -4.88 -4.25 11.37
N PHE A 335 -5.36 -3.27 10.58
CA PHE A 335 -4.63 -2.78 9.43
C PHE A 335 -3.33 -2.03 9.79
N GLN A 336 -3.20 -1.53 11.03
CA GLN A 336 -1.94 -0.92 11.48
C GLN A 336 -0.81 -1.94 11.58
N LEU A 337 -1.13 -3.24 11.68
CA LEU A 337 -0.13 -4.31 11.61
C LEU A 337 0.63 -4.31 10.28
N PHE A 338 0.15 -3.63 9.24
CA PHE A 338 0.88 -3.48 7.98
C PHE A 338 2.03 -2.47 8.06
N LEU A 339 2.06 -1.64 9.11
CA LEU A 339 2.98 -0.52 9.28
C LEU A 339 3.91 -0.67 10.48
N VAL A 340 3.84 -1.81 11.19
CA VAL A 340 4.73 -2.17 12.30
C VAL A 340 5.96 -2.86 11.74
#